data_AF-Q6W702-F1
#
_entry.id   AF-Q6W702-F1
#
_cell.length_a   1.000
_cell.length_b   1.000
_cell.length_c   1.000
_cell.angle_alpha   90.00
_cell.angle_beta   90.00
_cell.angle_gamma   90.00
#
_symmetry.space_group_name_H-M   'P 1'
#
loop_
_entity.id
_entity.type
_entity.pdbx_description
1 polymer ?
#
loop_
_entity_poly.entity_id
_entity_poly.type
_entity_poly.pdbx_seq_one_letter_code
_entity_poly.pdbx_strand_id
1 'polypeptide(L)'
;WTMVAGGGASVVYADTIADFAGIDDLANYGEYSGGPTTGETRFYAETILDLMTREKDPQGRDKILIIGGAIANFTDVAKTFTGIIQAFEEYADKMKDVGVKTCVRRGGPNY
;
A
#
# COMPACT_ATOMS: atom_id res chain seq x y z
N TRP A 1 -5.82 -3.08 -3.89
CA TRP A 1 -4.60 -2.28 -4.08
C TRP A 1 -3.54 -2.73 -3.09
N THR A 2 -2.29 -2.79 -3.53
CA THR A 2 -1.17 -3.25 -2.71
C THR A 2 -0.05 -2.21 -2.69
N MET A 3 0.50 -1.99 -1.50
CA MET A 3 1.71 -1.20 -1.27
C MET A 3 2.59 -2.02 -0.32
N VAL A 4 3.35 -2.94 -0.89
CA VAL A 4 4.05 -3.99 -0.12
C VAL A 4 5.55 -3.75 -0.16
N ALA A 5 6.20 -3.84 0.99
CA ALA A 5 7.63 -3.68 1.06
C ALA A 5 8.40 -5.00 0.99
N GLY A 6 9.29 -5.09 0.00
CA GLY A 6 10.13 -6.25 -0.32
C GLY A 6 9.55 -7.13 -1.42
N GLY A 7 10.33 -7.38 -2.48
CA GLY A 7 9.88 -8.16 -3.64
C GLY A 7 9.41 -9.59 -3.33
N GLY A 8 10.04 -10.28 -2.37
CA GLY A 8 9.54 -11.61 -1.95
C GLY A 8 8.19 -11.53 -1.24
N ALA A 9 7.98 -10.48 -0.42
CA ALA A 9 6.71 -10.30 0.27
C ALA A 9 5.61 -9.89 -0.71
N SER A 10 5.88 -9.03 -1.70
CA SER A 10 4.87 -8.60 -2.68
C SER A 10 4.30 -9.79 -3.47
N VAL A 11 5.13 -10.77 -3.83
CA VAL A 11 4.66 -12.02 -4.46
C VAL A 11 3.72 -12.79 -3.53
N VAL A 12 4.13 -13.03 -2.28
CA VAL A 12 3.31 -13.77 -1.30
C VAL A 12 1.96 -13.09 -1.04
N TYR A 13 1.94 -11.76 -0.94
CA TYR A 13 0.68 -11.01 -0.81
C TYR A 13 -0.19 -11.15 -2.05
N ALA A 14 0.38 -11.07 -3.26
CA ALA A 14 -0.36 -11.23 -4.50
C ALA A 14 -0.95 -12.64 -4.65
N ASP A 15 -0.16 -13.69 -4.36
CA ASP A 15 -0.62 -15.08 -4.36
C ASP A 15 -1.78 -15.27 -3.38
N THR A 16 -1.64 -14.75 -2.16
CA THR A 16 -2.70 -14.83 -1.14
C THR A 16 -3.98 -14.11 -1.58
N ILE A 17 -3.87 -12.94 -2.22
CA ILE A 17 -5.04 -12.23 -2.73
C ILE A 17 -5.70 -13.04 -3.85
N ALA A 18 -4.92 -13.60 -4.77
CA ALA A 18 -5.43 -14.42 -5.86
C ALA A 18 -6.18 -15.66 -5.34
N ASP A 19 -5.65 -16.30 -4.29
CA ASP A 19 -6.25 -17.49 -3.67
C ASP A 19 -7.57 -17.20 -2.93
N PHE A 20 -7.67 -16.07 -2.23
CA PHE A 20 -8.84 -15.78 -1.38
C PHE A 20 -9.88 -14.86 -2.01
N ALA A 21 -9.46 -13.89 -2.82
CA ALA A 21 -10.32 -12.85 -3.39
C ALA A 21 -10.45 -12.93 -4.92
N GLY A 22 -9.63 -13.75 -5.58
CA GLY A 22 -9.57 -13.83 -7.03
C GLY A 22 -8.68 -12.74 -7.65
N ILE A 23 -8.16 -13.03 -8.85
CA ILE A 23 -7.18 -12.16 -9.53
C ILE A 23 -7.83 -10.90 -10.15
N ASP A 24 -9.11 -10.97 -10.51
CA ASP A 24 -9.81 -9.89 -11.22
C ASP A 24 -9.92 -8.59 -10.39
N ASP A 25 -9.90 -8.72 -9.06
CA ASP A 25 -9.95 -7.58 -8.13
C ASP A 25 -8.54 -7.08 -7.70
N LEU A 26 -7.45 -7.69 -8.20
CA LEU A 26 -6.09 -7.24 -7.92
C LEU A 26 -5.71 -6.08 -8.85
N ALA A 27 -5.91 -4.85 -8.36
CA ALA A 27 -5.66 -3.63 -9.13
C ALA A 27 -4.18 -3.39 -9.54
N ASN A 28 -3.22 -3.88 -8.76
CA ASN A 28 -1.79 -3.63 -9.02
C ASN A 28 -0.88 -4.68 -8.38
N TYR A 29 0.30 -4.86 -9.00
CA TYR A 29 1.45 -5.56 -8.43
C TYR A 29 2.66 -4.62 -8.45
N GLY A 30 3.34 -4.53 -7.31
CA GLY A 30 4.51 -3.68 -7.16
C GLY A 30 5.09 -3.78 -5.75
N GLU A 31 6.28 -3.22 -5.58
CA GLU A 31 6.98 -3.24 -4.30
C GLU A 31 7.82 -1.99 -4.08
N TYR A 32 8.16 -1.72 -2.81
CA TYR A 32 9.23 -0.81 -2.44
C TYR A 32 10.22 -1.51 -1.50
N SER A 33 11.52 -1.41 -1.78
CA SER A 33 12.57 -2.06 -0.99
C SER A 33 13.90 -1.33 -1.11
N GLY A 34 14.97 -1.87 -0.51
CA GLY A 34 16.30 -1.25 -0.59
C GLY A 34 16.55 -0.08 0.38
N GLY A 35 15.64 0.17 1.32
CA GLY A 35 15.78 1.25 2.30
C GLY A 35 15.49 2.64 1.73
N PRO A 36 14.31 2.86 1.13
CA PRO A 36 13.98 4.15 0.54
C PRO A 36 13.83 5.23 1.61
N THR A 37 14.01 6.47 1.18
CA THR A 37 13.80 7.66 1.99
C THR A 37 12.32 7.96 2.21
N THR A 38 12.03 8.86 3.14
CA THR A 38 10.68 9.38 3.37
C THR A 38 10.08 10.00 2.11
N GLY A 39 10.85 10.78 1.35
CA GLY A 39 10.37 11.43 0.13
C GLY A 39 10.05 10.44 -0.99
N GLU A 40 10.91 9.44 -1.21
CA GLU A 40 10.65 8.37 -2.19
C GLU A 40 9.42 7.56 -1.81
N THR A 41 9.27 7.22 -0.53
CA THR A 41 8.11 6.45 -0.06
C THR A 41 6.83 7.28 -0.16
N ARG A 42 6.88 8.59 0.14
CA ARG A 42 5.75 9.51 -0.05
C ARG A 42 5.33 9.56 -1.52
N PHE A 43 6.26 9.79 -2.44
CA PHE A 43 5.97 9.86 -3.87
C PHE A 43 5.33 8.56 -4.40
N TYR A 44 5.86 7.41 -3.96
CA TYR A 44 5.29 6.12 -4.30
C TYR A 44 3.85 5.95 -3.76
N ALA A 45 3.63 6.33 -2.49
CA ALA A 45 2.31 6.27 -1.87
C ALA A 45 1.30 7.20 -2.57
N GLU A 46 1.67 8.46 -2.83
CA GLU A 46 0.82 9.42 -3.56
C GLU A 46 0.42 8.89 -4.94
N THR A 47 1.31 8.22 -5.65
CA THR A 47 1.01 7.62 -6.96
C THR A 47 -0.07 6.54 -6.83
N ILE A 48 0.02 5.66 -5.83
CA ILE A 48 -1.00 4.63 -5.56
C ILE A 48 -2.32 5.28 -5.14
N LEU A 49 -2.27 6.27 -4.25
CA LEU A 49 -3.45 6.96 -3.75
C LEU A 49 -4.17 7.74 -4.86
N ASP A 50 -3.44 8.42 -5.75
CA ASP A 50 -4.02 9.05 -6.94
C ASP A 50 -4.76 8.02 -7.80
N LEU A 51 -4.09 6.94 -8.18
CA LEU A 51 -4.66 5.91 -9.04
C LEU A 51 -5.92 5.27 -8.43
N MET A 52 -5.89 4.94 -7.14
CA MET A 52 -7.01 4.25 -6.49
C MET A 52 -8.21 5.17 -6.20
N THR A 53 -8.02 6.49 -6.21
CA THR A 53 -9.07 7.48 -5.89
C THR A 53 -9.68 8.16 -7.11
N ARG A 54 -9.32 7.79 -8.35
CA ARG A 54 -9.87 8.42 -9.58
C ARG A 54 -11.37 8.20 -9.77
N GLU A 55 -11.86 7.02 -9.43
CA GLU A 55 -13.24 6.58 -9.67
C GLU A 55 -13.71 5.71 -8.51
N LYS A 56 -15.02 5.58 -8.26
CA LYS A 56 -15.56 4.58 -7.32
C LYS A 56 -15.51 3.19 -7.96
N ASP A 57 -15.58 2.13 -7.14
CA ASP A 57 -15.69 0.76 -7.70
C ASP A 57 -16.97 0.64 -8.55
N PRO A 58 -16.93 0.05 -9.76
CA PRO A 58 -18.10 -0.03 -10.64
C PRO A 58 -19.28 -0.80 -10.05
N GLN A 59 -19.03 -1.69 -9.09
CA GLN A 59 -20.06 -2.48 -8.40
C GLN A 59 -20.47 -1.86 -7.06
N GLY A 60 -19.96 -0.66 -6.74
CA GLY A 60 -20.26 0.06 -5.50
C GLY A 60 -19.61 -0.54 -4.25
N ARG A 61 -18.58 -1.37 -4.41
CA ARG A 61 -17.86 -2.00 -3.28
C ARG A 61 -16.83 -1.05 -2.68
N ASP A 62 -16.51 -1.26 -1.40
CA ASP A 62 -15.38 -0.59 -0.76
C ASP A 62 -14.05 -1.04 -1.37
N LYS A 63 -13.09 -0.13 -1.50
CA LYS A 63 -11.74 -0.45 -1.99
C LYS A 63 -10.83 -0.82 -0.83
N ILE A 64 -9.99 -1.83 -1.02
CA ILE A 64 -9.02 -2.25 0.00
C ILE A 64 -7.60 -1.86 -0.42
N LEU A 65 -6.89 -1.17 0.48
CA LEU A 65 -5.46 -0.90 0.39
C LEU A 65 -4.71 -1.75 1.42
N ILE A 66 -3.86 -2.65 0.95
CA ILE A 66 -3.01 -3.49 1.80
C ILE A 66 -1.61 -2.87 1.85
N ILE A 67 -1.23 -2.35 3.01
CA ILE A 67 0.11 -1.85 3.30
C ILE A 67 0.85 -2.93 4.07
N GLY A 68 1.65 -3.70 3.35
CA GLY A 68 2.20 -4.97 3.84
C GLY A 68 3.71 -5.05 3.77
N GLY A 69 4.23 -6.18 4.22
CA GLY A 69 5.59 -6.60 3.96
C GLY A 69 6.15 -7.50 5.04
N ALA A 70 7.27 -8.15 4.74
CA ALA A 70 8.02 -8.97 5.71
C ALA A 70 8.61 -8.10 6.84
N ILE A 71 9.28 -8.74 7.80
CA ILE A 71 10.10 -8.04 8.79
C ILE A 71 11.36 -7.54 8.06
N ALA A 72 11.57 -6.23 8.03
CA ALA A 72 12.71 -5.65 7.31
C ALA A 72 14.03 -5.88 8.04
N ASN A 73 15.12 -6.12 7.30
CA ASN A 73 16.46 -6.27 7.88
C ASN A 73 17.12 -4.92 8.19
N PHE A 74 16.99 -3.94 7.29
CA PHE A 74 17.70 -2.65 7.37
C PHE A 74 16.84 -1.43 7.00
N THR A 75 15.64 -1.63 6.45
CA THR A 75 14.73 -0.51 6.15
C THR A 75 14.20 0.09 7.44
N ASP A 76 14.35 1.40 7.60
CA ASP A 76 13.80 2.17 8.72
C ASP A 76 12.29 2.35 8.54
N VAL A 77 11.50 1.60 9.32
CA VAL A 77 10.05 1.56 9.18
C VAL A 77 9.45 2.94 9.50
N ALA A 78 9.91 3.60 10.56
CA ALA A 78 9.45 4.94 10.92
C ALA A 78 9.62 5.95 9.76
N LYS A 79 10.77 5.95 9.07
CA LYS A 79 10.99 6.86 7.93
C LYS A 79 10.06 6.59 6.76
N THR A 80 9.89 5.32 6.39
CA THR A 80 9.01 4.94 5.29
C THR A 80 7.55 5.26 5.62
N PHE A 81 7.10 4.91 6.84
CA PHE A 81 5.74 5.18 7.29
C PHE A 81 5.46 6.67 7.47
N THR A 82 6.46 7.48 7.83
CA THR A 82 6.31 8.95 7.82
C THR A 82 5.91 9.45 6.43
N GLY A 83 6.51 8.92 5.36
CA GLY A 83 6.16 9.29 3.98
C GLY A 83 4.76 8.83 3.58
N ILE A 84 4.38 7.61 3.99
CA ILE A 84 3.02 7.08 3.78
C ILE A 84 1.98 7.93 4.53
N ILE A 85 2.25 8.31 5.78
CA ILE A 85 1.34 9.14 6.59
C ILE A 85 1.14 10.52 5.95
N GLN A 86 2.22 11.15 5.48
CA GLN A 86 2.13 12.44 4.76
C GLN A 86 1.25 12.34 3.51
N ALA A 87 1.38 11.26 2.73
CA ALA A 87 0.51 11.01 1.58
C ALA A 87 -0.96 10.76 2.01
N PHE A 88 -1.17 10.05 3.12
CA PHE A 88 -2.50 9.81 3.67
C PHE A 88 -3.19 11.09 4.13
N GLU A 89 -2.46 12.01 4.75
CA GLU A 89 -2.98 13.32 5.16
C GLU A 89 -3.46 14.14 3.95
N GLU A 90 -2.72 14.11 2.85
CA GLU A 90 -3.06 14.82 1.61
C GLU A 90 -4.27 14.20 0.87
N TYR A 91 -4.39 12.87 0.88
CA TYR A 91 -5.43 12.14 0.14
C TYR A 91 -6.62 11.70 1.01
N ALA A 92 -6.67 12.08 2.29
CA ALA A 92 -7.64 11.60 3.27
C ALA A 92 -9.09 11.71 2.79
N ASP A 93 -9.48 12.86 2.24
CA ASP A 93 -10.86 13.12 1.82
C ASP A 93 -11.22 12.36 0.54
N LYS A 94 -10.28 12.26 -0.42
CA LYS A 94 -10.45 11.45 -1.62
C LYS A 94 -10.62 9.97 -1.28
N MET A 95 -9.79 9.45 -0.36
CA MET A 95 -9.87 8.07 0.12
C MET A 95 -11.21 7.77 0.79
N LYS A 96 -11.74 8.71 1.61
CA LYS A 96 -13.06 8.57 2.23
C LYS A 96 -14.18 8.57 1.19
N ASP A 97 -14.13 9.46 0.19
CA ASP A 97 -15.18 9.56 -0.83
C ASP A 97 -15.33 8.26 -1.66
N VAL A 98 -14.21 7.63 -2.00
CA VAL A 98 -14.21 6.36 -2.75
C VAL A 98 -14.27 5.10 -1.87
N GLY A 99 -14.48 5.24 -0.56
CA GLY A 99 -14.69 4.12 0.36
C GLY A 99 -13.45 3.24 0.60
N VAL A 100 -12.27 3.85 0.76
CA VAL A 100 -11.03 3.10 1.02
C VAL A 100 -10.98 2.58 2.47
N LYS A 101 -10.70 1.28 2.59
CA LYS A 101 -10.33 0.60 3.84
C LYS A 101 -8.87 0.16 3.76
N THR A 102 -8.12 0.43 4.83
CA THR A 102 -6.68 0.16 4.87
C THR A 102 -6.36 -0.93 5.88
N CYS A 103 -5.55 -1.91 5.48
CA CYS A 103 -5.00 -2.93 6.35
C CYS A 103 -3.48 -2.80 6.39
N VAL A 104 -2.89 -2.77 7.58
CA VAL A 104 -1.46 -2.51 7.77
C VAL A 104 -0.81 -3.66 8.53
N ARG A 105 0.29 -4.19 7.97
CA ARG A 105 1.19 -5.11 8.69
C ARG A 105 2.61 -4.85 8.26
N ARG A 106 3.45 -4.40 9.21
CA ARG A 106 4.89 -4.22 8.98
C ARG A 106 5.67 -4.53 10.26
N GLY A 107 6.91 -5.00 10.09
CA GLY A 107 7.89 -5.12 11.16
C GLY A 107 9.28 -4.75 10.63
N GLY A 108 10.22 -4.47 11.52
CA GLY A 108 11.58 -4.07 11.19
C GLY A 108 12.14 -3.03 12.15
N PRO A 109 13.29 -2.41 11.84
CA PRO A 109 13.83 -1.30 12.62
C PRO A 109 12.83 -0.16 12.79
N ASN A 110 12.59 0.27 14.03
CA ASN A 110 11.68 1.37 14.40
C ASN A 110 10.23 1.18 13.89
N TYR A 111 9.71 -0.05 13.97
CA TYR A 111 8.31 -0.35 13.61
C TYR A 111 7.30 -0.02 14.71
#